data_AF-A0A1Q4W0I5-F1
#
_entry.id   AF-A0A1Q4W0I5-F1
#
_cell.length_a   1.000
_cell.length_b   1.000
_cell.length_c   1.000
_cell.angle_alpha   90.00
_cell.angle_beta   90.00
_cell.angle_gamma   90.00
#
_symmetry.space_group_name_H-M   'P 1'
#
loop_
_entity.id
_entity.type
_entity.pdbx_description
1 polymer ?
#
loop_
_entity_poly.entity_id
_entity_poly.type
_entity_poly.pdbx_seq_one_letter_code
_entity_poly.pdbx_strand_id
1 'polypeptide(L)'
;MRRFPQLGSLSAAMWVGRVLTQNSVTWVPGPTDVSVQGVAQVESAMLAEITANGTWEEVSIGCGVPEEIAAEVGDPTRWLHSRAFDESVTRTQYSGSFSFDKQTGRVYFCAFNPKIREGS
;
A
#
# COMPACT_ATOMS: atom_id res chain seq x y z
N MET A 1 -13.29 2.10 -10.89
CA MET A 1 -11.83 2.40 -11.03
C MET A 1 -11.10 1.77 -9.85
N ARG A 2 -10.03 0.99 -10.09
CA ARG A 2 -9.26 0.31 -9.03
C ARG A 2 -7.79 0.75 -9.10
N ARG A 3 -7.19 1.17 -7.99
CA ARG A 3 -5.76 1.59 -7.96
C ARG A 3 -4.82 0.38 -7.93
N PHE A 4 -5.24 -0.73 -7.34
CA PHE A 4 -4.40 -1.93 -7.11
C PHE A 4 -5.15 -3.21 -7.55
N PRO A 5 -5.31 -3.47 -8.85
CA PRO A 5 -6.06 -4.63 -9.33
C PRO A 5 -5.46 -5.97 -8.88
N GLN A 6 -4.15 -6.03 -8.62
CA GLN A 6 -3.46 -7.23 -8.13
C GLN A 6 -3.83 -7.62 -6.70
N LEU A 7 -4.49 -6.75 -5.95
CA LEU A 7 -5.03 -7.08 -4.63
C LEU A 7 -6.44 -7.69 -4.70
N GLY A 8 -6.98 -7.87 -5.90
CA GLY A 8 -8.35 -8.34 -6.09
C GLY A 8 -9.39 -7.34 -5.61
N SER A 9 -10.49 -7.86 -5.08
CA SER A 9 -11.51 -7.04 -4.42
C SER A 9 -11.07 -6.75 -2.99
N LEU A 10 -11.10 -5.46 -2.63
CA LEU A 10 -10.76 -4.99 -1.28
C LEU A 10 -12.03 -4.68 -0.50
N SER A 11 -12.04 -4.98 0.80
CA SER A 11 -13.09 -4.58 1.73
C SER A 11 -12.49 -3.97 3.00
N ALA A 12 -13.32 -3.41 3.88
CA ALA A 12 -12.91 -2.74 5.12
C ALA A 12 -11.73 -1.76 4.94
N ALA A 13 -11.71 -1.04 3.82
CA ALA A 13 -10.59 -0.20 3.44
C ALA A 13 -10.60 1.15 4.20
N MET A 14 -9.47 1.48 4.81
CA MET A 14 -9.21 2.79 5.41
C MET A 14 -7.90 3.34 4.86
N TRP A 15 -7.87 4.62 4.48
CA TRP A 15 -6.64 5.25 3.98
C TRP A 15 -6.54 6.72 4.38
N VAL A 16 -5.30 7.18 4.48
CA VAL A 16 -4.91 8.57 4.75
C VAL A 16 -4.08 9.06 3.57
N GLY A 17 -4.50 10.18 2.99
CA GLY A 17 -3.72 10.91 1.98
C GLY A 17 -3.04 12.12 2.62
N ARG A 18 -1.74 12.31 2.39
CA ARG A 18 -1.00 13.49 2.84
C ARG A 18 -0.30 14.16 1.67
N VAL A 19 -0.38 15.48 1.62
CA VAL A 19 0.43 16.30 0.71
C VAL A 19 1.81 16.51 1.35
N LEU A 20 2.88 16.21 0.62
CA LEU A 20 4.26 16.22 1.11
C LEU A 20 5.00 17.54 0.88
N THR A 21 4.32 18.59 0.40
CA THR A 21 4.97 19.88 0.16
C THR A 21 5.44 20.52 1.46
N GLN A 22 6.74 20.45 1.74
CA GLN A 22 7.44 21.40 2.60
C GLN A 22 7.99 22.50 1.68
N ASN A 23 7.54 23.74 1.89
CA ASN A 23 7.96 24.97 1.19
C ASN A 23 7.31 25.24 -0.17
N SER A 24 6.07 25.74 -0.17
CA SER A 24 5.58 26.54 -1.28
C SER A 24 5.93 28.01 -1.05
N VAL A 25 7.05 28.43 -1.64
CA VAL A 25 7.15 29.81 -2.14
C VAL A 25 5.96 29.99 -3.09
N THR A 26 5.17 31.03 -2.87
CA THR A 26 3.74 31.15 -3.20
C THR A 26 3.39 31.23 -4.71
N TRP A 27 4.27 30.83 -5.64
CA TRP A 27 4.08 31.15 -7.07
C TRP A 27 4.61 30.11 -8.08
N VAL A 28 4.69 28.82 -7.76
CA VAL A 28 4.92 27.80 -8.80
C VAL A 28 3.98 26.60 -8.58
N PRO A 29 3.05 26.31 -9.51
CA PRO A 29 2.31 25.05 -9.51
C PRO A 29 3.28 23.91 -9.85
N GLY A 30 4.00 23.42 -8.85
CA GLY A 30 4.76 22.17 -8.94
C GLY A 30 3.86 20.96 -8.74
N PRO A 31 4.26 19.76 -9.19
CA PRO A 31 3.56 18.54 -8.83
C PRO A 31 3.51 18.44 -7.30
N THR A 32 2.30 18.41 -6.76
CA THR A 32 2.09 18.15 -5.34
C THR A 32 2.37 16.68 -5.09
N ASP A 33 3.48 16.37 -4.45
CA ASP A 33 3.74 15.00 -4.02
C ASP A 33 2.71 14.59 -2.98
N VAL A 34 2.01 13.48 -3.23
CA VAL A 34 0.99 12.94 -2.32
C VAL A 34 1.44 11.54 -1.87
N SER A 35 1.50 11.31 -0.56
CA SER A 35 1.55 9.96 -0.02
C SER A 35 0.13 9.47 0.28
N VAL A 36 -0.10 8.19 0.03
CA VAL A 36 -1.31 7.48 0.45
C VAL A 36 -0.88 6.26 1.24
N GLN A 37 -1.31 6.21 2.49
CA GLN A 37 -1.13 5.05 3.37
C GLN A 37 -2.50 4.46 3.66
N GLY A 38 -2.63 3.15 3.70
CA GLY A 38 -3.91 2.53 3.99
C GLY A 38 -3.81 1.07 4.36
N VAL A 39 -4.90 0.57 4.92
CA VAL A 39 -5.11 -0.83 5.28
C VAL A 39 -6.43 -1.29 4.68
N ALA A 40 -6.45 -2.51 4.18
CA ALA A 40 -7.66 -3.13 3.65
C ALA A 40 -7.65 -4.63 3.89
N GLN A 41 -8.83 -5.23 3.88
CA GLN A 41 -8.99 -6.68 3.88
C GLN A 41 -8.81 -7.21 2.45
N VAL A 42 -8.00 -8.27 2.33
CA VAL A 42 -7.88 -9.08 1.11
C VAL A 42 -8.65 -10.38 1.32
N GLU A 43 -9.30 -10.86 0.27
CA GLU A 43 -9.94 -12.18 0.29
C GLU A 43 -8.88 -13.27 0.55
N SER A 44 -9.18 -14.23 1.42
CA SER A 44 -8.21 -15.26 1.83
C SER A 44 -7.64 -16.06 0.67
N ALA A 45 -8.47 -16.38 -0.33
CA ALA A 45 -8.03 -17.09 -1.54
C ALA A 45 -7.04 -16.25 -2.37
N MET A 46 -7.30 -14.94 -2.50
CA MET A 46 -6.41 -14.01 -3.19
C MET A 46 -5.10 -13.83 -2.43
N LEU A 47 -5.13 -13.72 -1.10
CA LEU A 47 -3.89 -13.65 -0.31
C LEU A 47 -3.05 -14.92 -0.45
N ALA A 48 -3.70 -16.09 -0.44
CA ALA A 48 -3.02 -17.35 -0.67
C ALA A 48 -2.39 -17.39 -2.08
N GLU A 49 -3.11 -16.93 -3.11
CA GLU A 49 -2.59 -16.85 -4.48
C GLU A 49 -1.40 -15.89 -4.61
N ILE A 50 -1.51 -14.67 -4.07
CA ILE A 50 -0.45 -13.65 -4.05
C ILE A 50 0.81 -14.22 -3.39
N THR A 51 0.64 -14.88 -2.25
CA THR A 51 1.77 -15.36 -1.42
C THR A 51 2.23 -16.78 -1.75
N ALA A 52 1.56 -17.48 -2.67
CA ALA A 52 1.93 -18.83 -3.09
C ALA A 52 3.24 -18.86 -3.89
N ASN A 53 3.54 -17.76 -4.60
CA ASN A 53 4.70 -17.67 -5.48
C ASN A 53 5.57 -16.46 -5.12
N GLY A 54 6.87 -16.59 -5.31
CA GLY A 54 7.85 -15.53 -5.06
C GLY A 54 8.55 -15.60 -3.71
N THR A 55 9.50 -14.70 -3.52
CA THR A 55 10.27 -14.58 -2.27
C THR A 55 9.56 -13.58 -1.37
N TRP A 56 9.14 -14.07 -0.21
CA TRP A 56 8.45 -13.29 0.84
C TRP A 56 9.28 -13.32 2.11
N GLU A 57 9.38 -12.18 2.78
CA GLU A 57 10.09 -12.02 4.05
C GLU A 57 9.18 -11.40 5.10
N GLU A 58 9.37 -11.80 6.37
CA GLU A 58 8.70 -11.15 7.49
C GLU A 58 9.48 -9.88 7.86
N VAL A 59 8.79 -8.75 7.87
CA VAL A 59 9.36 -7.41 8.10
C VAL A 59 8.45 -6.59 9.01
N SER A 60 9.04 -5.58 9.63
CA SER A 60 8.29 -4.46 10.16
C SER A 60 7.85 -3.52 9.04
N ILE A 61 6.66 -2.93 9.17
CA ILE A 61 6.19 -1.89 8.22
C ILE A 61 7.15 -0.70 8.24
N GLY A 62 7.83 -0.46 7.12
CA GLY A 62 8.94 0.50 7.05
C GLY A 62 8.57 1.98 6.86
N CYS A 63 7.36 2.29 6.39
CA CYS A 63 6.94 3.66 6.04
C CYS A 63 6.18 4.38 7.17
N GLY A 64 6.19 3.81 8.38
CA GLY A 64 5.41 4.30 9.52
C GLY A 64 3.91 4.05 9.32
N VAL A 65 3.20 3.87 10.44
CA VAL A 65 1.76 3.68 10.46
C VAL A 65 1.10 4.95 11.01
N PRO A 66 0.23 5.64 10.25
CA PRO A 66 -0.50 6.79 10.74
C PRO A 66 -1.41 6.43 11.91
N GLU A 67 -1.48 7.29 12.92
CA GLU A 67 -2.32 7.08 14.12
C GLU A 67 -3.78 6.83 13.76
N GLU A 68 -4.28 7.45 12.69
CA GLU A 68 -5.66 7.36 12.23
C GLU A 68 -6.06 5.95 11.78
N ILE A 69 -5.09 5.11 11.40
CA ILE A 69 -5.32 3.73 10.95
C ILE A 69 -4.53 2.70 11.79
N ALA A 70 -3.79 3.13 12.81
CA ALA A 70 -2.94 2.26 13.61
C ALA A 70 -3.72 1.14 14.31
N ALA A 71 -4.93 1.44 14.79
CA ALA A 71 -5.80 0.43 15.41
C ALA A 71 -6.18 -0.70 14.44
N GLU A 72 -6.38 -0.38 13.17
CA GLU A 72 -6.70 -1.38 12.13
C GLU A 72 -5.47 -2.13 11.64
N VAL A 73 -4.28 -1.53 11.71
CA VAL A 73 -3.03 -2.23 11.38
C VAL A 73 -2.66 -3.21 12.50
N GLY A 74 -2.85 -2.85 13.76
CA GLY A 74 -2.44 -3.71 14.88
C GLY A 74 -0.92 -3.77 15.03
N ASP A 75 -0.35 -4.96 15.23
CA ASP A 75 1.10 -5.14 15.39
C ASP A 75 1.82 -4.95 14.04
N PRO A 76 2.65 -3.91 13.87
CA PRO A 76 3.32 -3.61 12.60
C PRO A 76 4.62 -4.39 12.40
N THR A 77 4.99 -5.32 13.30
CA THR A 77 6.33 -5.93 13.32
C THR A 77 6.45 -7.24 12.55
N ARG A 78 5.33 -7.89 12.23
CA ARG A 78 5.30 -9.22 11.58
C ARG A 78 4.41 -9.24 10.34
N TRP A 79 4.86 -8.54 9.30
CA TRP A 79 4.15 -8.48 8.03
C TRP A 79 4.98 -9.11 6.93
N LEU A 80 4.33 -9.78 5.98
CA LEU A 80 5.00 -10.30 4.81
C LEU A 80 5.18 -9.25 3.74
N HIS A 81 6.38 -9.16 3.20
CA HIS A 81 6.73 -8.23 2.15
C HIS A 81 7.47 -8.94 1.03
N SER A 82 7.29 -8.43 -0.19
CA SER A 82 8.04 -8.87 -1.36
C SER A 82 8.28 -7.68 -2.28
N ARG A 83 9.55 -7.31 -2.46
CA ARG A 83 9.95 -6.26 -3.40
C ARG A 83 9.50 -6.55 -4.83
N ALA A 84 9.54 -7.82 -5.26
CA ALA A 84 9.06 -8.20 -6.59
C ALA A 84 7.56 -7.95 -6.74
N PHE A 85 6.78 -8.17 -5.67
CA PHE A 85 5.37 -7.84 -5.66
C PHE A 85 5.14 -6.33 -5.75
N ASP A 86 5.87 -5.51 -4.98
CA ASP A 86 5.81 -4.05 -5.08
C ASP A 86 6.06 -3.57 -6.52
N GLU A 87 7.11 -4.08 -7.16
CA GLU A 87 7.45 -3.75 -8.54
C GLU A 87 6.34 -4.19 -9.51
N SER A 88 5.69 -5.34 -9.27
CA SER A 88 4.54 -5.78 -10.07
C SER A 88 3.32 -4.87 -9.89
N VAL A 89 3.06 -4.40 -8.67
CA VAL A 89 1.93 -3.52 -8.35
C VAL A 89 2.17 -2.14 -8.91
N THR A 90 3.36 -1.59 -8.73
CA THR A 90 3.71 -0.23 -9.17
C THR A 90 4.05 -0.14 -10.66
N ARG A 91 4.50 -1.26 -11.28
CA ARG A 91 5.09 -1.30 -12.63
C ARG A 91 6.19 -0.26 -12.82
N THR A 92 6.95 0.03 -11.76
CA THR A 92 8.00 1.07 -11.69
C THR A 92 7.54 2.50 -12.06
N GLN A 93 6.23 2.75 -12.10
CA GLN A 93 5.67 4.07 -12.45
C GLN A 93 5.55 5.01 -11.24
N TYR A 94 5.59 4.45 -10.04
CA TYR A 94 5.55 5.18 -8.78
C TYR A 94 6.17 4.30 -7.67
N SER A 95 6.50 4.90 -6.53
CA SER A 95 7.02 4.14 -5.39
C SER A 95 5.87 3.65 -4.52
N GLY A 96 5.90 2.38 -4.12
CA GLY A 96 4.92 1.84 -3.19
C GLY A 96 5.42 0.55 -2.54
N SER A 97 5.01 0.34 -1.30
CA SER A 97 5.28 -0.86 -0.53
C SER A 97 3.96 -1.47 -0.08
N PHE A 98 3.84 -2.79 -0.25
CA PHE A 98 2.64 -3.58 0.05
C PHE A 98 3.04 -4.73 0.97
N SER A 99 2.58 -4.66 2.20
CA SER A 99 2.86 -5.67 3.23
C SER A 99 1.57 -6.39 3.62
N PHE A 100 1.64 -7.68 3.92
CA PHE A 100 0.47 -8.50 4.23
C PHE A 100 0.56 -9.15 5.61
N ASP A 101 -0.52 -9.12 6.36
CA ASP A 101 -0.68 -9.93 7.56
C ASP A 101 -1.41 -11.23 7.19
N LYS A 102 -0.70 -12.35 7.28
CA LYS A 102 -1.26 -13.68 6.97
C LYS A 102 -2.34 -14.12 7.96
N GLN A 103 -2.31 -13.64 9.20
CA GLN A 103 -3.26 -14.07 10.23
C GLN A 103 -4.61 -13.41 10.03
N THR A 104 -4.62 -12.10 9.77
CA THR A 104 -5.86 -11.32 9.61
C THR A 104 -6.29 -11.17 8.15
N GLY A 105 -5.42 -11.48 7.19
CA GLY A 105 -5.70 -11.29 5.77
C GLY A 105 -5.67 -9.82 5.33
N ARG A 106 -5.06 -8.96 6.15
CA ARG A 106 -4.96 -7.53 5.86
C ARG A 106 -3.77 -7.24 4.94
N VAL A 107 -3.93 -6.24 4.09
CA VAL A 107 -2.84 -5.59 3.37
C VAL A 107 -2.67 -4.18 3.90
N TYR A 108 -1.44 -3.81 4.24
CA TYR A 108 -1.04 -2.44 4.47
C TYR A 108 -0.28 -1.96 3.24
N PHE A 109 -0.63 -0.78 2.74
CA PHE A 109 0.05 -0.17 1.61
C PHE A 109 0.47 1.25 1.93
N CYS A 110 1.65 1.63 1.46
CA CYS A 110 2.09 3.02 1.43
C CYS A 110 2.67 3.33 0.05
N ALA A 111 2.03 4.26 -0.65
CA ALA A 111 2.36 4.62 -2.02
C ALA A 111 2.54 6.14 -2.16
N PHE A 112 3.52 6.53 -2.96
CA PHE A 112 3.80 7.92 -3.31
C PHE A 112 3.33 8.17 -4.74
N ASN A 113 2.49 9.18 -4.95
CA ASN A 113 1.90 9.54 -6.23
C ASN A 113 1.22 8.36 -6.98
N PRO A 114 0.37 7.54 -6.32
CA PRO A 114 -0.21 6.35 -6.94
C PRO A 114 -1.10 6.72 -8.14
N LYS A 115 -0.83 6.09 -9.29
CA LYS A 115 -1.60 6.30 -10.52
C LYS A 115 -2.90 5.48 -10.51
N ILE A 116 -3.97 6.04 -11.06
CA ILE A 116 -5.22 5.29 -11.28
C ILE A 116 -4.98 4.27 -12.39
N ARG A 117 -5.52 3.04 -12.23
CA ARG A 117 -5.53 2.03 -13.28
C ARG A 117 -6.95 1.83 -13.79
N GLU A 118 -7.09 1.80 -15.11
CA GLU A 118 -8.26 1.22 -15.75
C GLU A 118 -8.07 -0.30 -15.74
N GLY A 119 -9.09 -1.03 -15.27
CA GLY A 119 -9.10 -2.48 -15.39
C GLY A 119 -9.36 -2.81 -16.85
N SER A 120 -8.33 -3.30 -17.53
CA SER A 120 -8.44 -3.91 -18.86
C SER A 120 -9.01 -5.31 -18.76
#